data_AF-A0A3P1VHZ3-F1
#
_entry.id   AF-A0A3P1VHZ3-F1
#
_cell.length_a   1.000
_cell.length_b   1.000
_cell.length_c   1.000
_cell.angle_alpha   90.00
_cell.angle_beta   90.00
_cell.angle_gamma   90.00
#
_symmetry.space_group_name_H-M   'P 1'
#
loop_
_entity.id
_entity.type
_entity.pdbx_description
1 polymer ?
#
loop_
_entity_poly.entity_id
_entity_poly.type
_entity_poly.pdbx_seq_one_letter_code
_entity_poly.pdbx_strand_id
1 'polypeptide(L)' 'QDGDQQKLVKTTVVNTDNEAVSTTSETLHDPDLYAKNRISMRKHEQELREMRYKIEDAILAEMETDEHKE' A
#
# COMPACT_ATOMS: atom_id res chain seq x y z
N GLN A 1 10.01 4.12 -32.19
CA GLN A 1 10.43 4.03 -30.77
C GLN A 1 9.16 3.78 -29.98
N ASP A 2 8.77 2.53 -29.88
CA ASP A 2 7.66 2.09 -29.02
C ASP A 2 8.22 2.00 -27.60
N GLY A 3 8.28 3.16 -26.94
CA GLY A 3 8.70 3.25 -25.54
C GLY A 3 7.71 2.48 -24.68
N ASP A 4 8.23 1.70 -23.72
CA ASP A 4 7.51 0.92 -22.71
C ASP A 4 6.21 1.59 -22.28
N GLN A 5 5.09 1.15 -22.87
CA GLN A 5 3.79 1.74 -22.60
C GLN A 5 3.29 1.18 -21.27
N GLN A 6 3.59 1.88 -20.18
CA GLN A 6 3.07 1.54 -18.85
C GLN A 6 1.53 1.57 -18.87
N LYS A 7 0.91 0.46 -18.44
CA LYS A 7 -0.54 0.33 -18.29
C LYS A 7 -0.92 0.28 -16.83
N LEU A 8 -1.95 1.03 -16.47
CA LEU A 8 -2.56 0.95 -15.15
C LEU A 8 -3.38 -0.35 -15.03
N VAL A 9 -2.91 -1.27 -14.19
CA VAL A 9 -3.56 -2.58 -13.99
C VAL A 9 -4.52 -2.55 -12.79
N LYS A 10 -4.06 -1.99 -11.68
CA LYS A 10 -4.75 -1.96 -10.39
C LYS A 10 -4.38 -0.70 -9.63
N THR A 11 -5.34 -0.13 -8.91
CA THR A 11 -5.13 0.94 -7.95
C THR A 11 -5.46 0.42 -6.56
N THR A 12 -4.57 0.66 -5.60
CA THR A 12 -4.80 0.42 -4.18
C THR A 12 -4.57 1.73 -3.43
N VAL A 13 -5.56 2.17 -2.67
CA VAL A 13 -5.50 3.34 -1.80
C VAL A 13 -5.49 2.85 -0.37
N VAL A 14 -4.53 3.31 0.43
CA VAL A 14 -4.42 3.03 1.86
C VAL A 14 -4.50 4.36 2.58
N ASN A 15 -5.49 4.54 3.45
CA ASN A 15 -5.63 5.70 4.32
C ASN A 15 -5.38 5.26 5.75
N THR A 16 -4.37 5.81 6.40
CA THR A 16 -4.02 5.54 7.80
C THR A 16 -4.40 6.74 8.64
N ASP A 17 -5.16 6.52 9.71
CA ASP A 17 -5.53 7.55 10.66
C ASP A 17 -4.49 7.73 11.78
N ASN A 18 -4.74 8.69 12.67
CA ASN A 18 -3.87 9.03 13.78
C ASN A 18 -3.82 7.96 14.88
N GLU A 19 -4.67 6.94 14.83
CA GLU A 19 -4.66 5.80 15.75
C GLU A 19 -3.90 4.60 15.13
N ALA A 20 -3.11 4.86 14.07
CA ALA A 20 -2.41 3.86 13.27
C ALA A 20 -3.35 2.79 12.65
N VAL A 21 -4.63 3.10 12.48
CA VAL A 21 -5.60 2.21 11.87
C VAL A 21 -5.74 2.59 10.39
N SER A 22 -5.45 1.65 9.50
CA SER A 22 -5.60 1.91 8.06
C SER A 22 -6.81 1.24 7.42
N THR A 23 -7.53 2.00 6.60
CA THR A 23 -8.53 1.53 5.65
C THR A 23 -7.93 1.38 4.25
N THR A 24 -8.33 0.33 3.53
CA THR A 24 -7.82 0.04 2.19
C THR A 24 -8.96 -0.04 1.18
N SER A 25 -8.81 0.63 0.03
CA SER A 25 -9.74 0.56 -1.09
C SER A 25 -8.99 0.11 -2.35
N GLU A 26 -9.57 -0.83 -3.10
CA GLU A 26 -8.94 -1.43 -4.27
C GLU A 26 -9.83 -1.33 -5.50
N THR A 27 -9.23 -1.05 -6.66
CA THR A 27 -9.92 -1.06 -7.95
C THR A 27 -9.05 -1.75 -8.99
N LEU A 28 -9.59 -2.78 -9.62
CA LEU A 28 -8.92 -3.54 -10.67
C LEU A 28 -9.41 -3.05 -12.04
N HIS A 29 -8.51 -2.48 -12.84
CA HIS A 29 -8.85 -1.85 -14.12
C HIS A 29 -8.70 -2.83 -15.30
N ASP A 30 -7.72 -3.73 -15.23
CA ASP A 30 -7.46 -4.72 -16.27
C ASP A 30 -7.21 -6.11 -15.65
N PRO A 31 -8.28 -6.92 -15.46
CA PRO A 31 -8.18 -8.24 -14.84
C PRO A 31 -7.34 -9.23 -15.65
N ASP A 32 -7.39 -9.15 -16.98
CA ASP A 32 -6.63 -10.04 -17.87
C ASP A 32 -5.13 -9.76 -17.77
N LEU A 33 -4.74 -8.48 -17.78
CA LEU A 33 -3.35 -8.09 -17.63
C LEU A 33 -2.82 -8.35 -16.22
N TYR A 34 -3.66 -8.18 -15.19
CA TYR A 34 -3.33 -8.60 -13.82
C TYR A 34 -3.08 -10.11 -13.75
N ALA A 35 -3.96 -10.93 -14.32
CA ALA A 35 -3.83 -12.39 -14.29
C ALA A 35 -2.54 -12.85 -14.96
N LYS A 36 -2.20 -12.27 -16.12
CA LYS A 36 -0.95 -12.56 -16.84
C LYS A 36 0.31 -12.20 -16.04
N ASN A 37 0.24 -11.15 -15.21
CA ASN A 37 1.37 -10.65 -14.43
C ASN A 37 1.22 -10.87 -12.92
N ARG A 38 0.36 -11.82 -12.51
CA ARG A 38 -0.10 -11.97 -11.12
C ARG A 38 1.04 -12.11 -10.11
N ILE A 39 2.13 -12.78 -10.48
CA ILE A 39 3.30 -12.97 -9.62
C ILE A 39 3.98 -11.62 -9.32
N SER A 40 4.20 -10.79 -10.33
CA SER A 40 4.79 -9.45 -10.15
C SER A 40 3.83 -8.54 -9.40
N MET A 41 2.54 -8.56 -9.73
CA MET A 41 1.54 -7.78 -9.00
C MET A 41 1.49 -8.14 -7.51
N ARG A 42 1.61 -9.43 -7.16
CA ARG A 42 1.65 -9.89 -5.76
C ARG A 42 2.88 -9.37 -5.00
N LYS A 43 4.02 -9.20 -5.67
CA LYS A 43 5.20 -8.57 -5.06
C LYS A 43 4.94 -7.10 -4.74
N HIS A 44 4.38 -6.33 -5.68
CA HIS A 44 4.02 -4.93 -5.43
C HIS A 44 2.97 -4.80 -4.31
N GLU A 45 1.99 -5.70 -4.26
CA GLU A 45 0.99 -5.75 -3.18
C GLU A 45 1.64 -6.04 -1.81
N GLN A 46 2.65 -6.90 -1.77
CA GLN A 46 3.41 -7.18 -0.56
C GLN A 46 4.24 -5.96 -0.13
N GLU A 47 4.97 -5.34 -1.06
CA GLU A 47 5.77 -4.14 -0.78
C GLU A 47 4.90 -2.99 -0.25
N LEU A 48 3.72 -2.78 -0.84
CA LEU A 48 2.75 -1.79 -0.35
C LEU A 48 2.27 -2.12 1.06
N ARG A 49 2.02 -3.39 1.37
CA ARG A 49 1.59 -3.83 2.70
C ARG A 49 2.70 -3.63 3.74
N GLU A 50 3.93 -3.95 3.40
CA GLU A 50 5.09 -3.72 4.26
C GLU A 50 5.29 -2.22 4.53
N MET A 51 5.06 -1.38 3.51
CA MET A 51 5.08 0.08 3.68
C MET A 51 3.98 0.57 4.61
N ARG A 52 2.74 0.05 4.48
CA ARG A 52 1.63 0.35 5.39
C ARG A 52 2.01 0.04 6.84
N TYR A 53 2.55 -1.15 7.13
CA TYR A 53 2.97 -1.50 8.49
C TYR A 53 4.05 -0.58 9.05
N LYS A 54 5.05 -0.21 8.24
CA LYS A 54 6.08 0.76 8.68
C LYS A 54 5.49 2.12 9.05
N ILE A 55 4.45 2.57 8.37
CA ILE A 55 3.75 3.82 8.69
C ILE A 55 2.97 3.65 9.99
N GLU A 56 2.21 2.56 10.15
CA GLU A 56 1.46 2.26 11.37
C GLU A 56 2.40 2.18 12.60
N ASP A 57 3.51 1.45 12.47
CA ASP A 57 4.51 1.31 13.54
C ASP A 57 5.15 2.66 13.90
N ALA A 58 5.41 3.53 12.91
CA ALA A 58 5.98 4.85 13.16
C ALA A 58 5.00 5.77 13.91
N ILE A 59 3.70 5.69 13.60
CA ILE A 59 2.66 6.44 14.32
C ILE A 59 2.57 5.93 15.76
N LEU A 60 2.54 4.62 15.97
CA LEU A 60 2.49 4.03 17.31
C LEU A 60 3.71 4.42 18.16
N ALA A 61 4.91 4.38 17.60
CA ALA A 61 6.13 4.78 18.31
C ALA A 61 6.11 6.27 18.71
N GLU A 62 5.53 7.13 17.87
CA GLU A 62 5.33 8.54 18.20
C GLU A 62 4.31 8.71 19.34
N MET A 63 3.18 7.98 19.29
CA MET A 63 2.16 8.00 20.34
C MET A 63 2.71 7.52 21.68
N GLU A 64 3.42 6.39 21.73
CA GLU A 64 4.05 5.88 22.95
C GLU A 64 5.05 6.89 23.52
N THR A 65 5.77 7.61 22.66
CA THR A 65 6.73 8.64 23.07
C THR A 65 6.04 9.87 23.66
N ASP A 66 4.88 10.25 23.13
CA ASP A 66 4.07 11.36 23.66
C ASP A 66 3.41 10.97 24.99
N GLU A 67 2.83 9.78 25.09
CA GLU A 67 2.24 9.26 26.34
C GLU A 67 3.26 9.11 27.47
N HIS A 68 4.53 8.81 27.15
CA HIS A 68 5.60 8.71 28.13
C HIS A 68 6.25 10.06 28.52
N LYS A 69 5.87 11.17 27.86
CA LYS A 69 6.34 12.52 28.20
C LYS A 69 5.40 13.29 29.13
N GLU A 70 4.18 12.82 29.34
CA GLU A 70 3.24 13.30 30.38
C GLU A 70 3.47 12.59 31.73
#